data_AF-A0AAE0QNV3-F1
#
_entry.id   AF-A0AAE0QNV3-F1
#
_cell.length_a   1.000
_cell.length_b   1.000
_cell.length_c   1.000
_cell.angle_alpha   90.00
_cell.angle_beta   90.00
_cell.angle_gamma   90.00
#
_symmetry.space_group_name_H-M   'P 1'
#
loop_
_entity.id
_entity.type
_entity.pdbx_description
1 polymer ?
#
loop_
_entity_poly.entity_id
_entity_poly.type
_entity_poly.pdbx_seq_one_letter_code
_entity_poly.pdbx_strand_id
1 'polypeptide(L)'
;MAKTKELTEDLRLRIVAAHMSGKGYKIISKCFEVPVATVQSIIKKYKTFRTVKNLRGHGRKPKVTPVLARRIVREVKKNPRITTKAILMNLGSAGGNISRQTVQRTLHTAGFQGRRQRRTPLLNIRHTKARLAFANAHLDKEEDFWSSVLWSDETKIELFGHNDVAFIWHKKGEAFNSKNTIPTVKHGGGNLMF
;
A
#
# COMPACT_ATOMS: atom_id res chain seq x y z
N MET A 1 4.71 9.02 -37.84
CA MET A 1 5.80 10.00 -37.66
C MET A 1 6.34 9.88 -36.25
N ALA A 2 7.65 9.67 -36.09
CA ALA A 2 8.30 9.64 -34.77
C ALA A 2 8.30 11.05 -34.15
N LYS A 3 8.15 11.15 -32.82
CA LYS A 3 8.31 12.42 -32.12
C LYS A 3 9.76 12.90 -32.24
N THR A 4 9.94 14.15 -32.68
CA THR A 4 11.25 14.82 -32.64
C THR A 4 11.62 15.20 -31.20
N LYS A 5 12.92 15.40 -30.97
CA LYS A 5 13.44 15.84 -29.67
C LYS A 5 12.77 17.14 -29.24
N GLU A 6 12.35 17.19 -27.99
CA GLU A 6 11.72 18.39 -27.43
C GLU A 6 12.73 19.54 -27.27
N LEU A 7 12.27 20.78 -27.46
CA LEU A 7 13.10 21.97 -27.24
C LEU A 7 13.49 22.10 -25.76
N THR A 8 14.67 22.62 -25.50
CA THR A 8 15.15 22.86 -24.13
C THR A 8 14.28 23.88 -23.41
N GLU A 9 14.19 23.75 -22.08
CA GLU A 9 13.40 24.67 -21.26
C GLU A 9 13.91 26.11 -21.38
N ASP A 10 15.23 26.29 -21.41
CA ASP A 10 15.89 27.59 -21.61
C ASP A 10 15.47 28.27 -22.93
N LEU A 11 15.52 27.56 -24.04
CA LEU A 11 15.14 28.11 -25.34
C LEU A 11 13.66 28.56 -25.33
N ARG A 12 12.79 27.77 -24.70
CA ARG A 12 11.37 28.13 -24.57
C ARG A 12 11.18 29.35 -23.66
N LEU A 13 11.99 29.52 -22.61
CA LEU A 13 11.98 30.72 -21.77
C LEU A 13 12.39 31.96 -22.56
N ARG A 14 13.45 31.86 -23.37
CA ARG A 14 13.91 32.94 -24.26
C ARG A 14 12.85 33.34 -25.29
N ILE A 15 12.13 32.37 -25.85
CA ILE A 15 10.99 32.60 -26.75
C ILE A 15 9.86 33.37 -26.03
N VAL A 16 9.52 32.97 -24.81
CA VAL A 16 8.49 33.66 -24.01
C VAL A 16 8.94 35.08 -23.68
N ALA A 17 10.18 35.28 -23.24
CA ALA A 17 10.73 36.61 -22.94
C ALA A 17 10.72 37.53 -24.18
N ALA A 18 11.09 37.00 -25.35
CA ALA A 18 11.04 37.74 -26.62
C ALA A 18 9.60 38.16 -26.98
N HIS A 19 8.60 37.31 -26.69
CA HIS A 19 7.19 37.66 -26.87
C HIS A 19 6.71 38.71 -25.87
N MET A 20 7.12 38.61 -24.60
CA MET A 20 6.81 39.61 -23.56
C MET A 20 7.41 40.98 -23.89
N SER A 21 8.54 41.01 -24.61
CA SER A 21 9.18 42.23 -25.12
C SER A 21 8.49 42.80 -26.38
N GLY A 22 7.32 42.28 -26.78
CA GLY A 22 6.53 42.77 -27.91
C GLY A 22 6.96 42.27 -29.29
N LYS A 23 7.92 41.34 -29.40
CA LYS A 23 8.36 40.83 -30.71
C LYS A 23 7.28 39.96 -31.36
N GLY A 24 7.08 40.12 -32.67
CA GLY A 24 6.15 39.33 -33.47
C GLY A 24 6.61 37.88 -33.70
N TYR A 25 5.67 36.95 -33.91
CA TYR A 25 5.97 35.51 -34.02
C TYR A 25 6.95 35.14 -35.14
N LYS A 26 6.89 35.80 -36.31
CA LYS A 26 7.82 35.56 -37.42
C LYS A 26 9.26 35.97 -37.07
N ILE A 27 9.42 37.08 -36.34
CA ILE A 27 10.73 37.58 -35.89
C ILE A 27 11.34 36.62 -34.87
N ILE A 28 10.53 36.17 -33.91
CA ILE A 28 10.94 35.19 -32.89
C ILE A 28 11.35 33.87 -33.56
N SER A 29 10.54 33.39 -34.51
CA SER A 29 10.82 32.17 -35.27
C SER A 29 12.17 32.23 -35.99
N LYS A 30 12.46 33.34 -36.69
CA LYS A 30 13.73 33.54 -37.38
C LYS A 30 14.92 33.69 -36.42
N CYS A 31 14.73 34.37 -35.28
CA CYS A 31 15.78 34.61 -34.29
C CYS A 31 16.24 33.35 -33.56
N PHE A 32 15.34 32.39 -33.34
CA PHE A 32 15.64 31.16 -32.60
C PHE A 32 15.65 29.90 -33.49
N GLU A 33 15.50 30.06 -34.81
CA GLU A 33 15.43 28.95 -35.78
C GLU A 33 14.37 27.89 -35.46
N VAL A 34 13.26 28.34 -34.87
CA VAL A 34 12.12 27.48 -34.49
C VAL A 34 10.95 27.76 -35.42
N PRO A 35 10.22 26.75 -35.93
CA PRO A 35 9.03 26.97 -36.74
C PRO A 35 7.99 27.86 -36.05
N VAL A 36 7.35 28.75 -36.80
CA VAL A 36 6.34 29.70 -36.29
C VAL A 36 5.23 28.98 -35.51
N ALA A 37 4.78 27.81 -35.97
CA ALA A 37 3.75 27.00 -35.31
C ALA A 37 4.18 26.54 -33.90
N THR A 38 5.45 26.21 -33.72
CA THR A 38 6.01 25.83 -32.42
C THR A 38 6.10 27.04 -31.49
N VAL A 39 6.51 28.20 -32.00
CA VAL A 39 6.50 29.47 -31.25
C VAL A 39 5.08 29.80 -30.76
N GLN A 40 4.08 29.70 -31.65
CA GLN A 40 2.68 29.88 -31.31
C GLN A 40 2.22 28.89 -30.23
N SER A 41 2.59 27.61 -30.35
CA SER A 41 2.22 26.58 -29.38
C SER A 41 2.82 26.82 -28.00
N ILE A 42 4.09 27.24 -27.94
CA ILE A 42 4.78 27.60 -26.69
C ILE A 42 4.09 28.79 -26.03
N ILE A 43 3.81 29.85 -26.79
CA ILE A 43 3.17 31.07 -26.28
C ILE A 43 1.73 30.80 -25.85
N LYS A 44 0.97 30.01 -26.62
CA LYS A 44 -0.38 29.57 -26.24
C LYS A 44 -0.36 28.82 -24.92
N LYS A 45 0.55 27.85 -24.76
CA LYS A 45 0.73 27.12 -23.49
C LYS A 45 1.08 28.07 -22.34
N TYR A 46 2.00 29.00 -22.54
CA TYR A 46 2.40 29.97 -21.52
C TYR A 46 1.23 30.89 -21.13
N LYS A 47 0.41 31.33 -22.08
CA LYS A 47 -0.79 32.14 -21.79
C LYS A 47 -1.80 31.37 -20.94
N THR A 48 -2.01 30.07 -21.20
CA THR A 48 -2.98 29.24 -20.47
C THR A 48 -2.48 28.80 -19.09
N PHE A 49 -1.25 28.29 -19.01
CA PHE A 49 -0.74 27.59 -17.80
C PHE A 49 0.37 28.35 -17.07
N ARG A 50 0.82 29.49 -17.61
CA ARG A 50 1.93 30.31 -17.06
C ARG A 50 3.22 29.51 -16.82
N THR A 51 3.42 28.42 -17.57
CA THR A 51 4.58 27.54 -17.44
C THR A 51 5.19 27.22 -18.80
N VAL A 52 6.51 27.11 -18.78
CA VAL A 52 7.32 26.73 -19.94
C VAL A 52 7.67 25.23 -19.89
N LYS A 53 7.58 24.62 -18.70
CA LYS A 53 7.80 23.19 -18.47
C LYS A 53 6.80 22.33 -19.23
N ASN A 54 7.22 21.12 -19.54
CA ASN A 54 6.32 20.14 -20.13
C ASN A 54 5.29 19.70 -19.10
N LEU A 55 4.02 19.74 -19.49
CA LEU A 55 2.95 19.21 -18.67
C LEU A 55 3.05 17.68 -18.67
N ARG A 56 2.79 17.08 -17.51
CA ARG A 56 2.69 15.62 -17.42
C ARG A 56 1.56 15.17 -18.34
N GLY A 57 1.86 14.24 -19.24
CA GLY A 57 0.83 13.58 -20.02
C GLY A 57 -0.09 12.76 -19.11
N HIS A 58 -1.29 12.46 -19.62
CA HIS A 58 -2.27 11.64 -18.91
C HIS A 58 -1.80 10.19 -18.66
N GLY A 59 -0.71 9.77 -19.31
CA GLY A 59 -0.14 8.44 -19.18
C GLY A 59 -1.07 7.35 -19.73
N ARG A 60 -0.69 6.10 -19.49
CA ARG A 60 -1.52 4.95 -19.86
C ARG A 60 -2.67 4.82 -18.87
N LYS A 61 -3.90 4.69 -19.38
CA LYS A 61 -5.08 4.41 -18.55
C LYS A 61 -4.87 3.10 -17.77
N PRO A 62 -5.13 3.06 -16.45
CA PRO A 62 -5.01 1.84 -15.66
C PRO A 62 -5.95 0.74 -16.17
N LYS A 63 -5.51 -0.52 -16.11
CA LYS A 63 -6.39 -1.68 -16.39
C LYS A 63 -7.48 -1.85 -15.32
N VAL A 64 -7.21 -1.41 -14.09
CA VAL A 64 -8.14 -1.53 -12.96
C VAL A 64 -8.90 -0.22 -12.82
N THR A 65 -10.22 -0.29 -12.96
CA THR A 65 -11.09 0.88 -12.71
C THR A 65 -11.24 1.13 -11.22
N PRO A 66 -11.59 2.37 -10.79
CA PRO A 66 -11.82 2.67 -9.37
C PRO A 66 -12.89 1.77 -8.72
N VAL A 67 -13.93 1.39 -9.48
CA VAL A 67 -14.99 0.47 -9.03
C VAL A 67 -14.41 -0.91 -8.73
N LEU A 68 -13.59 -1.42 -9.64
CA LEU A 68 -12.97 -2.73 -9.50
C LEU A 68 -11.95 -2.77 -8.36
N ALA A 69 -11.17 -1.69 -8.19
CA ALA A 69 -10.26 -1.54 -7.07
C ALA A 69 -11.00 -1.60 -5.71
N ARG A 70 -12.15 -0.92 -5.60
CA ARG A 70 -13.00 -1.01 -4.39
C ARG A 70 -13.51 -2.43 -4.15
N ARG A 71 -13.90 -3.15 -5.21
CA ARG A 71 -14.33 -4.56 -5.11
C ARG A 71 -13.20 -5.45 -4.59
N ILE A 72 -11.98 -5.31 -5.13
CA ILE A 72 -10.78 -6.04 -4.65
C ILE A 72 -10.54 -5.79 -3.16
N VAL A 73 -10.59 -4.53 -2.73
CA VAL A 73 -10.39 -4.17 -1.31
C VAL A 73 -11.50 -4.75 -0.43
N ARG A 74 -12.74 -4.79 -0.92
CA ARG A 74 -13.87 -5.36 -0.18
C ARG A 74 -13.71 -6.86 0.06
N GLU A 75 -13.23 -7.62 -0.93
CA GLU A 75 -12.95 -9.06 -0.76
C GLU A 75 -11.95 -9.30 0.37
N VAL A 76 -10.85 -8.52 0.41
CA VAL A 76 -9.83 -8.61 1.46
C VAL A 76 -10.38 -8.20 2.82
N LYS A 77 -11.20 -7.13 2.90
CA LYS A 77 -11.83 -6.73 4.16
C LYS A 77 -12.80 -7.79 4.71
N LYS A 78 -13.50 -8.51 3.82
CA LYS A 78 -14.39 -9.62 4.20
C LYS A 78 -13.59 -10.81 4.72
N ASN A 79 -12.54 -11.18 4.01
CA ASN A 79 -11.65 -12.28 4.40
C ASN A 79 -10.17 -11.90 4.18
N PRO A 80 -9.44 -11.50 5.25
CA PRO A 80 -8.02 -11.16 5.16
C PRO A 80 -7.13 -12.31 4.68
N ARG A 81 -7.57 -13.56 4.81
CA ARG A 81 -6.81 -14.78 4.40
C ARG A 81 -6.96 -15.11 2.92
N ILE A 82 -7.77 -14.35 2.17
CA ILE A 82 -8.04 -14.65 0.77
C ILE A 82 -6.77 -14.52 -0.08
N THR A 83 -6.54 -15.51 -0.94
CA THR A 83 -5.40 -15.49 -1.87
C THR A 83 -5.71 -14.58 -3.07
N THR A 84 -4.68 -14.02 -3.69
CA THR A 84 -4.86 -13.20 -4.91
C THR A 84 -5.49 -13.96 -6.05
N LYS A 85 -5.25 -15.28 -6.14
CA LYS A 85 -5.90 -16.18 -7.11
C LYS A 85 -7.40 -16.30 -6.83
N ALA A 86 -7.79 -16.49 -5.57
CA ALA A 86 -9.20 -16.52 -5.18
C ALA A 86 -9.90 -15.18 -5.42
N ILE A 87 -9.23 -14.04 -5.16
CA ILE A 87 -9.77 -12.72 -5.51
C ILE A 87 -10.06 -12.64 -7.02
N LEU A 88 -9.14 -13.08 -7.88
CA LEU A 88 -9.37 -13.08 -9.33
C LEU A 88 -10.56 -13.95 -9.72
N MET A 89 -10.67 -15.15 -9.15
CA MET A 89 -11.83 -16.04 -9.37
C MET A 89 -13.15 -15.36 -8.97
N ASN A 90 -13.18 -14.68 -7.81
CA ASN A 90 -14.36 -13.95 -7.32
C ASN A 90 -14.72 -12.72 -8.17
N LEU A 91 -13.78 -12.16 -8.92
CA LEU A 91 -14.04 -11.07 -9.85
C LEU A 91 -14.71 -11.56 -11.14
N GLY A 92 -14.49 -12.82 -11.53
CA GLY A 92 -15.06 -13.43 -12.73
C GLY A 92 -14.84 -12.57 -13.98
N SER A 93 -15.85 -12.52 -14.86
CA SER A 93 -15.82 -11.73 -16.09
C SER A 93 -15.66 -10.23 -15.86
N ALA A 94 -16.09 -9.70 -14.70
CA ALA A 94 -15.94 -8.29 -14.36
C ALA A 94 -14.48 -7.89 -14.05
N GLY A 95 -13.61 -8.87 -13.77
CA GLY A 95 -12.18 -8.67 -13.60
C GLY A 95 -11.42 -8.47 -14.91
N GLY A 96 -12.01 -8.78 -16.07
CA GLY A 96 -11.28 -8.78 -17.34
C GLY A 96 -9.96 -9.59 -17.27
N ASN A 97 -9.02 -9.28 -18.16
CA ASN A 97 -7.71 -9.94 -18.19
C ASN A 97 -6.70 -9.23 -17.24
N ILE A 98 -6.99 -9.28 -15.93
CA ILE A 98 -6.13 -8.75 -14.86
C ILE A 98 -5.22 -9.86 -14.33
N SER A 99 -3.94 -9.54 -14.17
CA SER A 99 -2.97 -10.48 -13.58
C SER A 99 -3.00 -10.47 -12.05
N ARG A 100 -2.54 -11.55 -11.42
CA ARG A 100 -2.34 -11.65 -9.96
C ARG A 100 -1.52 -10.48 -9.40
N GLN A 101 -0.46 -10.10 -10.12
CA GLN A 101 0.40 -8.98 -9.76
C GLN A 101 -0.36 -7.64 -9.75
N THR A 102 -1.31 -7.47 -10.66
CA THR A 102 -2.11 -6.23 -10.74
C THR A 102 -3.05 -6.13 -9.53
N VAL A 103 -3.65 -7.25 -9.10
CA VAL A 103 -4.44 -7.30 -7.86
C VAL A 103 -3.55 -6.95 -6.65
N GLN A 104 -2.38 -7.54 -6.55
CA GLN A 104 -1.43 -7.26 -5.47
C GLN A 104 -1.00 -5.79 -5.43
N ARG A 105 -0.65 -5.20 -6.57
CA ARG A 105 -0.32 -3.77 -6.67
C ARG A 105 -1.50 -2.90 -6.22
N THR A 106 -2.72 -3.25 -6.62
CA THR A 106 -3.93 -2.53 -6.20
C THR A 106 -4.11 -2.59 -4.68
N LEU A 107 -3.86 -3.74 -4.06
CA LEU A 107 -3.89 -3.91 -2.60
C LEU A 107 -2.81 -3.08 -1.90
N HIS A 108 -1.59 -3.07 -2.44
CA HIS A 108 -0.49 -2.26 -1.91
C HIS A 108 -0.80 -0.77 -1.97
N THR A 109 -1.35 -0.27 -3.10
CA THR A 109 -1.80 1.12 -3.23
C THR A 109 -2.91 1.46 -2.22
N ALA A 110 -3.75 0.48 -1.87
CA ALA A 110 -4.77 0.63 -0.83
C ALA A 110 -4.23 0.46 0.62
N GLY A 111 -2.93 0.24 0.78
CA GLY A 111 -2.25 0.12 2.07
C GLY A 111 -2.25 -1.28 2.70
N PHE A 112 -2.71 -2.30 1.98
CA PHE A 112 -2.67 -3.69 2.45
C PHE A 112 -1.34 -4.33 2.13
N GLN A 113 -0.84 -5.15 3.06
CA GLN A 113 0.39 -5.92 2.89
C GLN A 113 0.14 -7.39 3.22
N GLY A 114 0.71 -8.28 2.42
CA GLY A 114 0.77 -9.70 2.73
C GLY A 114 1.80 -9.94 3.83
N ARG A 115 1.36 -10.48 4.97
CA ARG A 115 2.20 -10.77 6.14
C ARG A 115 1.82 -12.10 6.77
N ARG A 116 2.75 -12.69 7.50
CA ARG A 116 2.49 -13.88 8.31
C ARG A 116 1.48 -13.54 9.40
N GLN A 117 0.46 -14.37 9.55
CA GLN A 117 -0.53 -14.23 10.60
C GLN A 117 0.11 -14.44 11.97
N ARG A 118 -0.17 -13.54 12.93
CA ARG A 118 0.37 -13.66 14.29
C ARG A 118 -0.41 -14.71 15.07
N ARG A 119 0.28 -15.52 15.86
CA ARG A 119 -0.33 -16.44 16.83
C ARG A 119 -0.53 -15.69 18.14
N THR A 120 -1.75 -15.76 18.69
CA THR A 120 -2.10 -15.10 19.95
C THR A 120 -2.92 -16.06 20.81
N PRO A 121 -2.81 -16.01 22.15
CA PRO A 121 -3.66 -16.83 23.01
C PRO A 121 -5.13 -16.56 22.73
N LEU A 122 -5.95 -17.60 22.74
CA LEU A 122 -7.41 -17.45 22.63
C LEU A 122 -7.93 -16.79 23.92
N LEU A 123 -8.29 -15.51 23.84
CA LEU A 123 -8.80 -14.74 24.97
C LEU A 123 -10.30 -14.49 24.83
N ASN A 124 -11.04 -14.85 25.87
CA ASN A 124 -12.42 -14.43 26.05
C ASN A 124 -12.46 -13.05 26.74
N ILE A 125 -13.63 -12.41 26.72
CA ILE A 125 -13.84 -11.10 27.37
C ILE A 125 -13.48 -11.17 28.86
N ARG A 126 -13.89 -12.25 29.55
CA ARG A 126 -13.53 -12.49 30.97
C ARG A 126 -12.01 -12.56 31.16
N HIS A 127 -11.28 -13.28 30.30
CA HIS A 127 -9.82 -13.38 30.38
C HIS A 127 -9.16 -12.02 30.18
N THR A 128 -9.65 -11.25 29.20
CA THR A 128 -9.13 -9.91 28.91
C THR A 128 -9.31 -8.98 30.10
N LYS A 129 -10.50 -8.97 30.72
CA LYS A 129 -10.79 -8.16 31.91
C LYS A 129 -9.92 -8.55 33.10
N ALA A 130 -9.80 -9.86 33.38
CA ALA A 130 -8.98 -10.35 34.49
C ALA A 130 -7.49 -10.01 34.29
N ARG A 131 -6.96 -10.17 33.07
CA ARG A 131 -5.56 -9.83 32.75
C ARG A 131 -5.30 -8.33 32.85
N LEU A 132 -6.23 -7.49 32.40
CA LEU A 132 -6.11 -6.04 32.53
C LEU A 132 -6.16 -5.60 34.01
N ALA A 133 -7.09 -6.15 34.80
CA ALA A 133 -7.18 -5.88 36.23
C ALA A 133 -5.90 -6.30 36.96
N PHE A 134 -5.36 -7.48 36.62
CA PHE A 134 -4.08 -7.95 37.16
C PHE A 134 -2.93 -6.99 36.78
N ALA A 135 -2.81 -6.61 35.51
CA ALA A 135 -1.77 -5.69 35.04
C ALA A 135 -1.85 -4.34 35.76
N ASN A 136 -3.04 -3.75 35.89
CA ASN A 136 -3.22 -2.48 36.59
C ASN A 136 -2.91 -2.59 38.09
N ALA A 137 -3.31 -3.69 38.74
CA ALA A 137 -3.03 -3.89 40.18
C ALA A 137 -1.53 -4.07 40.49
N HIS A 138 -0.73 -4.43 39.49
CA HIS A 138 0.70 -4.69 39.64
C HIS A 138 1.60 -3.72 38.86
N LEU A 139 1.03 -2.71 38.19
CA LEU A 139 1.78 -1.77 37.33
C LEU A 139 2.80 -0.96 38.13
N ASP A 140 2.40 -0.47 39.30
CA ASP A 140 3.19 0.41 40.17
C ASP A 140 3.89 -0.34 41.30
N LYS A 141 4.04 -1.67 41.17
CA LYS A 141 4.74 -2.47 42.18
C LYS A 141 6.24 -2.24 42.08
N GLU A 142 6.88 -2.04 43.23
CA GLU A 142 8.31 -1.85 43.36
C GLU A 142 9.11 -3.09 42.96
N GLU A 143 10.38 -2.89 42.62
CA GLU A 143 11.28 -3.96 42.17
C GLU A 143 11.47 -5.05 43.24
N ASP A 144 11.53 -4.67 44.52
CA ASP A 144 11.64 -5.60 45.65
C ASP A 144 10.49 -6.61 45.70
N PHE A 145 9.27 -6.17 45.37
CA PHE A 145 8.12 -7.08 45.26
C PHE A 145 8.39 -8.14 44.20
N TRP A 146 8.84 -7.74 43.01
CA TRP A 146 9.12 -8.68 41.92
C TRP A 146 10.31 -9.60 42.22
N SER A 147 11.31 -9.12 42.99
CA SER A 147 12.45 -9.92 43.43
C SER A 147 12.05 -11.11 44.32
N SER A 148 10.91 -11.00 45.02
CA SER A 148 10.37 -12.05 45.89
C SER A 148 9.54 -13.11 45.14
N VAL A 149 9.21 -12.88 43.86
CA VAL A 149 8.31 -13.76 43.10
C VAL A 149 9.12 -14.80 42.32
N LEU A 150 8.90 -16.07 42.64
CA LEU A 150 9.39 -17.20 41.84
C LEU A 150 8.40 -17.54 40.72
N TRP A 151 8.88 -17.56 39.48
CA TRP A 151 8.08 -17.91 38.30
C TRP A 151 8.37 -19.35 37.85
N SER A 152 7.32 -20.15 37.66
CA SER A 152 7.39 -21.48 37.04
C SER A 152 6.34 -21.59 35.93
N ASP A 153 6.68 -22.19 34.79
CA ASP A 153 5.75 -22.55 33.71
C ASP A 153 6.16 -23.92 33.13
N GLU A 154 5.20 -24.62 32.56
CA GLU A 154 5.44 -25.85 31.82
C GLU A 154 5.55 -25.54 30.33
N THR A 155 6.54 -26.13 29.67
CA THR A 155 6.76 -25.98 28.23
C THR A 155 6.63 -27.32 27.51
N LYS A 156 5.89 -27.30 26.39
CA LYS A 156 5.75 -28.46 25.51
C LYS A 156 6.93 -28.50 24.52
N ILE A 157 7.65 -29.61 24.46
CA ILE A 157 8.70 -29.86 23.46
C ILE A 157 8.14 -30.80 22.39
N GLU A 158 8.00 -30.30 21.17
CA GLU A 158 7.53 -31.09 20.01
C GLU A 158 8.72 -31.47 19.11
N LEU A 159 8.89 -32.75 18.81
CA LEU A 159 9.93 -33.25 17.88
C LEU A 159 9.61 -32.92 16.41
N PHE A 160 8.32 -32.92 16.05
CA PHE A 160 7.84 -32.60 14.71
C PHE A 160 6.66 -31.63 14.82
N GLY A 161 6.92 -30.33 14.69
CA GLY A 161 5.88 -29.30 14.75
C GLY A 161 5.29 -28.99 13.37
N HIS A 162 3.95 -28.96 13.27
CA HIS A 162 3.27 -28.39 12.09
C HIS A 162 3.38 -26.85 12.11
N ASN A 163 4.38 -26.33 11.40
CA ASN A 163 4.61 -24.90 11.22
C ASN A 163 3.97 -24.37 9.94
N ASP A 164 2.65 -24.54 9.80
CA ASP A 164 1.94 -23.95 8.67
C ASP A 164 1.97 -22.41 8.79
N VAL A 165 2.60 -21.78 7.80
CA VAL A 165 2.72 -20.34 7.68
C VAL A 165 1.52 -19.82 6.88
N ALA A 166 0.50 -19.35 7.59
CA ALA A 166 -0.61 -18.65 6.96
C ALA A 166 -0.26 -17.17 6.70
N PHE A 167 -0.52 -16.71 5.48
CA PHE A 167 -0.41 -15.29 5.11
C PHE A 167 -1.78 -14.63 5.11
N ILE A 168 -1.81 -13.38 5.56
CA ILE A 168 -2.98 -12.52 5.55
C ILE A 168 -2.66 -11.15 4.97
N TRP A 169 -3.69 -10.50 4.44
CA TRP A 169 -3.65 -9.10 4.03
C TRP A 169 -4.15 -8.22 5.16
N HIS A 170 -3.30 -7.36 5.70
CA HIS A 170 -3.71 -6.35 6.69
C HIS A 170 -2.97 -5.04 6.47
N LYS A 171 -3.48 -3.95 7.05
CA LYS A 171 -2.77 -2.66 7.04
C LYS A 171 -1.77 -2.59 8.19
N LYS A 172 -0.82 -1.65 8.10
CA LYS A 172 0.10 -1.35 9.20
C LYS A 172 -0.70 -1.04 10.49
N GLY A 173 -0.31 -1.64 11.61
CA GLY A 173 -0.99 -1.49 12.91
C GLY A 173 -2.12 -2.50 13.19
N GLU A 174 -2.65 -3.17 12.18
CA GLU A 174 -3.81 -4.08 12.35
C GLU A 174 -3.40 -5.54 12.65
N ALA A 175 -2.13 -5.81 12.94
CA ALA A 175 -1.60 -7.17 13.05
C ALA A 175 -2.20 -7.97 14.22
N PHE A 176 -2.64 -7.29 15.29
CA PHE A 176 -3.20 -7.91 16.50
C PHE A 176 -4.74 -7.88 16.52
N ASN A 177 -5.39 -7.42 15.45
CA ASN A 177 -6.84 -7.51 15.35
C ASN A 177 -7.26 -8.98 15.38
N SER A 178 -8.34 -9.29 16.08
CA SER A 178 -8.83 -10.67 16.25
C SER A 178 -9.05 -11.43 14.94
N LYS A 179 -9.44 -10.74 13.86
CA LYS A 179 -9.60 -11.33 12.52
C LYS A 179 -8.27 -11.68 11.83
N ASN A 180 -7.18 -11.05 12.27
CA ASN A 180 -5.84 -11.12 11.70
C ASN A 180 -4.88 -12.00 12.51
N THR A 181 -5.35 -12.66 13.58
CA THR A 181 -4.53 -13.55 14.40
C THR A 181 -5.04 -14.99 14.35
N ILE A 182 -4.16 -15.93 14.65
CA ILE A 182 -4.50 -17.34 14.86
C ILE A 182 -4.59 -17.55 16.37
N PRO A 183 -5.77 -17.92 16.90
CA PRO A 183 -5.89 -18.26 18.31
C PRO A 183 -5.11 -19.55 18.62
N THR A 184 -4.33 -19.54 19.69
CA THR A 184 -3.60 -20.70 20.20
C THR A 184 -4.14 -21.12 21.56
N VAL A 185 -4.27 -22.43 21.79
CA VAL A 185 -4.66 -23.06 23.06
C VAL A 185 -3.54 -24.00 23.49
N LYS A 186 -3.12 -23.95 24.77
CA LYS A 186 -1.97 -24.74 25.26
C LYS A 186 -2.23 -26.26 25.37
N HIS A 187 -3.46 -26.71 25.69
CA HIS A 187 -3.71 -28.10 26.19
C HIS A 187 -4.55 -29.01 25.26
N GLY A 188 -4.29 -29.02 23.95
CA GLY A 188 -5.19 -29.62 22.95
C GLY A 188 -4.82 -30.97 22.31
N GLY A 189 -3.81 -31.72 22.77
CA GLY A 189 -3.39 -32.98 22.12
C GLY A 189 -2.72 -33.99 23.06
N GLY A 190 -2.80 -35.29 22.72
CA GLY A 190 -2.31 -36.41 23.53
C GLY A 190 -0.79 -36.44 23.70
N ASN A 191 -0.33 -36.82 24.91
CA ASN A 191 1.05 -36.63 25.39
C ASN A 191 1.63 -37.88 26.09
N LEU A 192 2.96 -37.96 26.12
CA LEU A 192 3.76 -38.56 27.18
C LEU A 192 4.14 -37.43 28.16
N MET A 193 3.94 -37.65 29.46
CA MET A 193 4.30 -36.67 30.51
C MET A 193 5.65 -37.03 31.15
N PHE A 194 6.46 -36.01 31.47
CA PHE A 194 7.55 -36.05 32.45
C PHE A 194 7.33 -34.91 33.43
#